data_AF-A0A098YA96-F1
#
_entry.id   AF-A0A098YA96-F1
#
_cell.length_a   1.000
_cell.length_b   1.000
_cell.length_c   1.000
_cell.angle_alpha   90.00
_cell.angle_beta   90.00
_cell.angle_gamma   90.00
#
_symmetry.space_group_name_H-M   'P 1'
#
loop_
_entity.id
_entity.type
_entity.pdbx_description
1 polymer ?
#
loop_
_entity_poly.entity_id
_entity_poly.type
_entity_poly.pdbx_seq_one_letter_code
_entity_poly.pdbx_strand_id
1 'polypeptide(L)'
;MDLDTLVAIDVHVHVHADQHGHLALDDELNAAASQYFKGDPYDPTVPDIAADYRGKQMAAVVFTVDAEAATGQMTLSNEEIADLAAQHPDVLIPFGSIDPARGVAGIRAARRLVQEHGVRGFKFHPSLQDFLPNDRAVYPLYEELQSLGVPALFHTGQTGIGAGLPGGRGIKLRYSDPMLLDDVAADFPGLTIIMAHPSVPWQDAAISVATHKANVYIDLSGWSPKYFPPQLVRAANTMLKRKVLFGSDYPLLRPERWIRDFEALEIKDEVRPLIMKENAIVALGLR
;
A
#
# COMPACT_ATOMS: atom_id res chain seq x y z
N MET A 1 7.39 -13.49 -13.39
CA MET A 1 8.21 -13.32 -12.18
C MET A 1 8.75 -14.66 -11.72
N ASP A 2 10.07 -14.79 -11.53
CA ASP A 2 10.71 -15.96 -10.93
C ASP A 2 10.98 -15.70 -9.44
N LEU A 3 10.15 -16.27 -8.57
CA LEU A 3 10.16 -16.01 -7.12
C LEU A 3 11.42 -16.55 -6.41
N ASP A 4 12.12 -17.52 -7.01
CA ASP A 4 13.31 -18.12 -6.42
C ASP A 4 14.52 -17.20 -6.55
N THR A 5 14.53 -16.33 -7.56
CA THR A 5 15.60 -15.34 -7.81
C THR A 5 15.45 -14.06 -7.00
N LEU A 6 14.27 -13.79 -6.45
CA LEU A 6 13.98 -12.57 -5.71
C LEU A 6 14.46 -12.65 -4.26
N VAL A 7 15.07 -11.56 -3.78
CA VAL A 7 15.47 -11.40 -2.38
C VAL A 7 14.36 -10.81 -1.51
N ALA A 8 13.46 -10.03 -2.11
CA ALA A 8 12.33 -9.42 -1.42
C ALA A 8 11.20 -9.02 -2.38
N ILE A 9 10.00 -8.81 -1.82
CA ILE A 9 8.83 -8.25 -2.51
C ILE A 9 8.35 -7.04 -1.69
N ASP A 10 8.52 -5.84 -2.26
CA ASP A 10 8.00 -4.60 -1.68
C ASP A 10 6.51 -4.47 -2.02
N VAL A 11 5.64 -4.56 -1.02
CA VAL A 11 4.19 -4.50 -1.27
C VAL A 11 3.63 -3.09 -1.38
N HIS A 12 4.47 -2.05 -1.28
CA HIS A 12 4.00 -0.66 -1.23
C HIS A 12 4.95 0.30 -1.95
N VAL A 13 4.70 0.50 -3.24
CA VAL A 13 5.46 1.40 -4.09
C VAL A 13 4.52 2.30 -4.89
N HIS A 14 4.71 3.61 -4.74
CA HIS A 14 3.93 4.63 -5.41
C HIS A 14 4.54 5.01 -6.77
N VAL A 15 3.70 5.05 -7.80
CA VAL A 15 3.97 5.75 -9.06
C VAL A 15 3.56 7.20 -8.86
N HIS A 16 4.50 8.12 -8.92
CA HIS A 16 4.25 9.56 -8.69
C HIS A 16 4.16 10.36 -9.99
N ALA A 17 4.68 9.85 -11.10
CA ALA A 17 4.59 10.50 -12.40
C ALA A 17 4.17 9.52 -13.52
N ASP A 18 3.44 10.04 -14.51
CA ASP A 18 3.19 9.34 -15.77
C ASP A 18 4.27 9.64 -16.82
N GLN A 19 4.14 9.10 -18.04
CA GLN A 19 5.08 9.37 -19.13
C GLN A 19 4.86 10.73 -19.82
N HIS A 20 3.89 11.51 -19.34
CA HIS A 20 3.45 12.78 -19.92
C HIS A 20 3.77 14.00 -19.05
N GLY A 21 4.35 13.79 -17.86
CA GLY A 21 4.74 14.82 -16.92
C GLY A 21 3.63 15.25 -15.96
N HIS A 22 2.54 14.47 -15.85
CA HIS A 22 1.56 14.67 -14.78
C HIS A 22 2.03 13.99 -13.49
N LEU A 23 1.67 14.59 -12.35
CA LEU A 23 2.03 14.11 -11.02
C LEU A 23 0.82 13.59 -10.25
N ALA A 24 1.07 12.66 -9.33
CA ALA A 24 0.04 12.05 -8.48
C ALA A 24 -0.51 12.98 -7.39
N LEU A 25 0.24 14.02 -7.02
CA LEU A 25 -0.14 15.05 -6.05
C LEU A 25 0.15 16.44 -6.63
N ASP A 26 -0.52 17.46 -6.11
CA ASP A 26 -0.34 18.84 -6.55
C ASP A 26 0.91 19.43 -5.91
N ASP A 27 1.36 20.58 -6.43
CA ASP A 27 2.61 21.21 -5.99
C ASP A 27 2.65 21.48 -4.48
N GLU A 28 1.52 21.86 -3.86
CA GLU A 28 1.44 22.16 -2.43
C GLU A 28 1.60 20.87 -1.59
N LEU A 29 0.87 19.81 -1.94
CA LEU A 29 0.97 18.52 -1.26
C LEU A 29 2.33 17.85 -1.49
N ASN A 30 2.88 17.92 -2.70
CA ASN A 30 4.20 17.40 -3.02
C ASN A 30 5.31 18.11 -2.23
N ALA A 31 5.24 19.44 -2.15
CA ALA A 31 6.19 20.22 -1.35
C ALA A 31 6.09 19.87 0.14
N ALA A 32 4.87 19.76 0.68
CA ALA A 32 4.63 19.39 2.07
C ALA A 32 5.17 17.98 2.38
N ALA A 33 4.89 17.01 1.50
CA ALA A 33 5.41 15.65 1.63
C ALA A 33 6.94 15.63 1.60
N SER A 34 7.56 16.29 0.64
CA SER A 34 9.02 16.37 0.50
C SER A 34 9.68 16.97 1.75
N GLN A 35 9.09 18.04 2.30
CA GLN A 35 9.55 18.66 3.55
C GLN A 35 9.40 17.70 4.76
N TYR A 36 8.28 16.98 4.85
CA TYR A 36 8.02 16.04 5.93
C TYR A 36 9.01 14.86 5.92
N PHE A 37 9.21 14.25 4.76
CA PHE A 37 10.09 13.09 4.60
C PHE A 37 11.58 13.45 4.49
N LYS A 38 11.92 14.75 4.39
CA LYS A 38 13.30 15.27 4.31
C LYS A 38 14.10 14.67 3.15
N GLY A 39 13.42 14.38 2.04
CA GLY A 39 14.01 13.86 0.80
C GLY A 39 14.02 14.91 -0.30
N ASP A 40 14.88 14.72 -1.29
CA ASP A 40 14.75 15.45 -2.56
C ASP A 40 13.48 14.99 -3.28
N PRO A 41 12.70 15.90 -3.89
CA PRO A 41 11.56 15.51 -4.71
C PRO A 41 12.00 14.51 -5.77
N TYR A 42 11.34 13.35 -5.79
CA TYR A 42 11.60 12.31 -6.76
C TYR A 42 10.28 11.64 -7.11
N ASP A 43 9.87 11.83 -8.35
CA ASP A 43 8.58 11.37 -8.86
C ASP A 43 8.82 10.28 -9.91
N PRO A 44 9.03 9.02 -9.49
CA PRO A 44 9.36 7.93 -10.39
C PRO A 44 8.19 7.58 -11.30
N THR A 45 8.52 7.26 -12.55
CA THR A 45 7.63 6.60 -13.49
C THR A 45 7.69 5.07 -13.34
N VAL A 46 6.76 4.34 -13.96
CA VAL A 46 6.78 2.87 -13.96
C VAL A 46 8.10 2.27 -14.49
N PRO A 47 8.66 2.73 -15.64
CA PRO A 47 9.97 2.26 -16.11
C PRO A 47 11.13 2.51 -15.12
N ASP A 48 11.13 3.65 -14.43
CA ASP A 48 12.17 3.97 -13.43
C ASP A 48 12.13 2.95 -12.28
N ILE A 49 10.92 2.67 -11.76
CA ILE A 49 10.71 1.68 -10.70
C ILE A 49 11.14 0.29 -11.19
N ALA A 50 10.74 -0.11 -12.40
CA ALA A 50 11.12 -1.40 -12.96
C ALA A 50 12.64 -1.58 -13.06
N ALA A 51 13.35 -0.55 -13.55
CA ALA A 51 14.81 -0.59 -13.65
C ALA A 51 15.47 -0.69 -12.27
N ASP A 52 15.00 0.10 -11.30
CA ASP A 52 15.56 0.15 -9.96
C ASP A 52 15.36 -1.18 -9.20
N TYR A 53 14.15 -1.73 -9.22
CA TYR A 53 13.83 -2.99 -8.54
C TYR A 53 14.51 -4.20 -9.16
N ARG A 54 14.68 -4.22 -10.48
CA ARG A 54 15.47 -5.25 -11.18
C ARG A 54 16.93 -5.22 -10.75
N GLY A 55 17.52 -4.04 -10.61
CA GLY A 55 18.89 -3.87 -10.12
C GLY A 55 19.09 -4.39 -8.68
N LYS A 56 18.02 -4.49 -7.90
CA LYS A 56 18.01 -4.97 -6.52
C LYS A 56 17.62 -6.45 -6.37
N GLN A 57 17.26 -7.13 -7.47
CA GLN A 57 16.66 -8.47 -7.42
C GLN A 57 15.40 -8.52 -6.54
N MET A 58 14.60 -7.45 -6.59
CA MET A 58 13.37 -7.30 -5.83
C MET A 58 12.19 -7.15 -6.79
N ALA A 59 10.99 -7.50 -6.31
CA ALA A 59 9.75 -7.13 -6.97
C ALA A 59 9.02 -6.03 -6.19
N ALA A 60 8.14 -5.31 -6.88
CA ALA A 60 7.33 -4.23 -6.33
C ALA A 60 5.86 -4.38 -6.71
N VAL A 61 4.98 -4.18 -5.73
CA VAL A 61 3.58 -3.83 -5.97
C VAL A 61 3.53 -2.33 -6.25
N VAL A 62 3.11 -1.96 -7.46
CA VAL A 62 3.08 -0.56 -7.91
C VAL A 62 1.66 -0.07 -8.09
N PHE A 63 1.40 1.17 -7.66
CA PHE A 63 0.09 1.81 -7.78
C PHE A 63 0.19 3.33 -7.73
N THR A 64 -0.88 4.01 -8.15
CA THR A 64 -1.16 5.40 -7.79
C THR A 64 -2.28 5.46 -6.74
N VAL A 65 -2.72 6.65 -6.35
CA VAL A 65 -3.92 6.85 -5.51
C VAL A 65 -4.92 7.73 -6.25
N ASP A 66 -6.12 7.19 -6.48
CA ASP A 66 -7.24 7.94 -7.05
C ASP A 66 -7.98 8.69 -5.94
N ALA A 67 -7.62 9.96 -5.73
CA ALA A 67 -8.24 10.84 -4.75
C ALA A 67 -8.92 12.06 -5.40
N GLU A 68 -9.26 11.97 -6.69
CA GLU A 68 -9.78 13.08 -7.48
C GLU A 68 -11.03 13.71 -6.88
N ALA A 69 -11.94 12.93 -6.28
CA ALA A 69 -13.17 13.48 -5.71
C ALA A 69 -12.90 14.37 -4.48
N ALA A 70 -11.86 14.04 -3.69
CA ALA A 70 -11.51 14.76 -2.47
C ALA A 70 -10.53 15.92 -2.74
N THR A 71 -9.62 15.78 -3.69
CA THR A 71 -8.55 16.77 -3.95
C THR A 71 -8.83 17.67 -5.16
N GLY A 72 -9.71 17.24 -6.07
CA GLY A 72 -9.94 17.89 -7.37
C GLY A 72 -8.80 17.71 -8.37
N GLN A 73 -7.76 16.96 -8.02
CA GLN A 73 -6.64 16.66 -8.90
C GLN A 73 -6.92 15.40 -9.73
N MET A 74 -6.73 15.51 -11.04
CA MET A 74 -6.82 14.37 -11.94
C MET A 74 -5.85 13.26 -11.50
N THR A 75 -6.37 12.06 -11.31
CA THR A 75 -5.55 10.90 -10.95
C THR A 75 -4.74 10.42 -12.15
N LEU A 76 -3.58 9.81 -11.89
CA LEU A 76 -2.83 9.09 -12.92
C LEU A 76 -3.65 7.90 -13.43
N SER A 77 -3.50 7.57 -14.71
CA SER A 77 -4.27 6.49 -15.35
C SER A 77 -3.89 5.13 -14.78
N ASN A 78 -4.86 4.45 -14.17
CA ASN A 78 -4.68 3.07 -13.68
C ASN A 78 -4.37 2.12 -14.85
N GLU A 79 -5.04 2.28 -15.98
CA GLU A 79 -4.84 1.49 -17.19
C GLU A 79 -3.41 1.65 -17.72
N GLU A 80 -2.92 2.89 -17.80
CA GLU A 80 -1.56 3.16 -18.28
C GLU A 80 -0.51 2.54 -17.34
N ILE A 81 -0.67 2.73 -16.02
CA ILE A 81 0.23 2.13 -15.03
C ILE A 81 0.24 0.61 -15.15
N ALA A 82 -0.93 -0.02 -15.28
CA ALA A 82 -1.05 -1.47 -15.41
C ALA A 82 -0.43 -1.99 -16.73
N ASP A 83 -0.70 -1.31 -17.85
CA ASP A 83 -0.17 -1.67 -19.16
C ASP A 83 1.35 -1.50 -19.25
N LEU A 84 1.91 -0.47 -18.58
CA LEU A 84 3.35 -0.29 -18.44
C LEU A 84 3.96 -1.36 -17.52
N ALA A 85 3.32 -1.67 -16.39
CA ALA A 85 3.80 -2.71 -15.48
C ALA A 85 3.79 -4.10 -16.13
N ALA A 86 2.83 -4.37 -17.02
CA ALA A 86 2.75 -5.60 -17.81
C ALA A 86 3.95 -5.78 -18.77
N GLN A 87 4.68 -4.72 -19.10
CA GLN A 87 5.93 -4.77 -19.87
C GLN A 87 7.14 -5.14 -18.99
N HIS A 88 6.98 -5.18 -17.67
CA HIS A 88 7.99 -5.53 -16.68
C HIS A 88 7.51 -6.63 -15.69
N PRO A 89 6.95 -7.76 -16.18
CA PRO A 89 6.31 -8.78 -15.34
C PRO A 89 7.32 -9.64 -14.55
N ASP A 90 8.61 -9.38 -14.74
CA ASP A 90 9.70 -9.98 -13.98
C ASP A 90 9.85 -9.33 -12.60
N VAL A 91 9.47 -8.06 -12.44
CA VAL A 91 9.67 -7.29 -11.20
C VAL A 91 8.44 -6.50 -10.74
N LEU A 92 7.45 -6.21 -11.59
CA LEU A 92 6.30 -5.39 -11.21
C LEU A 92 5.00 -6.19 -11.08
N ILE A 93 4.20 -5.82 -10.07
CA ILE A 93 2.86 -6.34 -9.81
C ILE A 93 1.90 -5.13 -9.79
N PRO A 94 1.05 -4.94 -10.82
CA PRO A 94 0.20 -3.76 -10.89
C PRO A 94 -0.96 -3.84 -9.92
N PHE A 95 -1.11 -2.82 -9.08
CA PHE A 95 -2.32 -2.55 -8.30
C PHE A 95 -3.02 -1.32 -8.89
N GLY A 96 -4.36 -1.33 -8.85
CA GLY A 96 -5.17 -0.17 -9.19
C GLY A 96 -5.52 0.66 -7.96
N SER A 97 -6.12 1.83 -8.16
CA SER A 97 -6.78 2.62 -7.12
C SER A 97 -8.07 3.17 -7.67
N ILE A 98 -9.18 2.97 -6.95
CA ILE A 98 -10.49 3.46 -7.31
C ILE A 98 -10.99 4.31 -6.16
N ASP A 99 -11.34 5.56 -6.44
CA ASP A 99 -12.06 6.42 -5.49
C ASP A 99 -13.46 5.84 -5.24
N PRO A 100 -13.81 5.47 -3.98
CA PRO A 100 -15.14 4.96 -3.66
C PRO A 100 -16.29 5.90 -4.05
N ALA A 101 -16.04 7.22 -4.16
CA ALA A 101 -17.02 8.20 -4.61
C ALA A 101 -17.49 7.96 -6.06
N ARG A 102 -16.74 7.19 -6.87
CA ARG A 102 -17.14 6.80 -8.23
C ARG A 102 -18.31 5.81 -8.27
N GLY A 103 -18.69 5.22 -7.13
CA GLY A 103 -19.83 4.31 -7.00
C GLY A 103 -19.81 3.17 -8.04
N VAL A 104 -20.96 2.91 -8.69
CA VAL A 104 -21.09 1.81 -9.66
C VAL A 104 -20.11 1.94 -10.85
N ALA A 105 -19.73 3.16 -11.23
CA ALA A 105 -18.72 3.35 -12.29
C ALA A 105 -17.34 2.87 -11.83
N GLY A 106 -16.96 3.15 -10.57
CA GLY A 106 -15.74 2.65 -9.95
C GLY A 106 -15.70 1.13 -9.85
N ILE A 107 -16.82 0.49 -9.48
CA ILE A 107 -16.95 -0.97 -9.41
C ILE A 107 -16.70 -1.61 -10.78
N ARG A 108 -17.32 -1.07 -11.85
CA ARG A 108 -17.07 -1.55 -13.22
C ARG A 108 -15.63 -1.33 -13.67
N ALA A 109 -15.03 -0.21 -13.28
CA ALA A 109 -13.62 0.07 -13.57
C ALA A 109 -12.69 -0.92 -12.86
N ALA A 110 -12.96 -1.26 -11.59
CA ALA A 110 -12.21 -2.27 -10.86
C ALA A 110 -12.23 -3.63 -11.57
N ARG A 111 -13.42 -4.09 -11.99
CA ARG A 111 -13.56 -5.32 -12.80
C ARG A 111 -12.73 -5.27 -14.07
N ARG A 112 -12.84 -4.17 -14.83
CA ARG A 112 -12.11 -3.98 -16.09
C ARG A 112 -10.60 -4.03 -15.86
N LEU A 113 -10.09 -3.31 -14.86
CA LEU A 113 -8.67 -3.29 -14.52
C LEU A 113 -8.12 -4.70 -14.24
N VAL A 114 -8.88 -5.53 -13.50
CA VAL A 114 -8.47 -6.91 -13.22
C VAL A 114 -8.54 -7.79 -14.47
N GLN A 115 -9.66 -7.74 -15.22
CA GLN A 115 -9.94 -8.66 -16.32
C GLN A 115 -9.18 -8.33 -17.61
N GLU A 116 -8.93 -7.05 -17.87
CA GLU A 116 -8.40 -6.55 -19.15
C GLU A 116 -6.96 -6.05 -19.02
N HIS A 117 -6.56 -5.50 -17.86
CA HIS A 117 -5.23 -4.91 -17.64
C HIS A 117 -4.34 -5.71 -16.67
N GLY A 118 -4.83 -6.84 -16.17
CA GLY A 118 -4.06 -7.73 -15.31
C GLY A 118 -3.76 -7.17 -13.92
N VAL A 119 -4.53 -6.18 -13.45
CA VAL A 119 -4.40 -5.64 -12.08
C VAL A 119 -4.60 -6.76 -11.05
N ARG A 120 -3.70 -6.81 -10.07
CA ARG A 120 -3.58 -7.88 -9.07
C ARG A 120 -4.03 -7.48 -7.67
N GLY A 121 -4.58 -6.29 -7.49
CA GLY A 121 -5.04 -5.77 -6.20
C GLY A 121 -5.36 -4.29 -6.27
N PHE A 122 -5.86 -3.72 -5.17
CA PHE A 122 -6.25 -2.31 -5.12
C PHE A 122 -5.68 -1.57 -3.91
N LYS A 123 -5.19 -0.35 -4.12
CA LYS A 123 -4.76 0.59 -3.09
C LYS A 123 -5.87 1.58 -2.75
N PHE A 124 -6.10 1.75 -1.46
CA PHE A 124 -6.94 2.79 -0.90
C PHE A 124 -6.16 3.65 0.10
N HIS A 125 -6.43 4.95 0.13
CA HIS A 125 -5.96 5.89 1.14
C HIS A 125 -7.16 6.63 1.74
N PRO A 126 -7.88 6.04 2.71
CA PRO A 126 -9.14 6.59 3.24
C PRO A 126 -9.08 8.06 3.68
N SER A 127 -7.97 8.46 4.33
CA SER A 127 -7.80 9.85 4.75
C SER A 127 -7.65 10.85 3.59
N LEU A 128 -7.06 10.44 2.46
CA LEU A 128 -6.82 11.29 1.29
C LEU A 128 -8.03 11.27 0.35
N GLN A 129 -8.71 10.12 0.26
CA GLN A 129 -9.93 9.91 -0.51
C GLN A 129 -11.21 10.33 0.27
N ASP A 130 -11.09 10.91 1.49
CA ASP A 130 -12.18 11.38 2.38
C ASP A 130 -13.35 10.38 2.54
N PHE A 131 -13.07 9.09 2.72
CA PHE A 131 -14.10 8.07 2.93
C PHE A 131 -13.88 7.24 4.19
N LEU A 132 -14.98 6.74 4.74
CA LEU A 132 -14.99 5.85 5.89
C LEU A 132 -14.95 4.38 5.40
N PRO A 133 -13.91 3.58 5.71
CA PRO A 133 -13.77 2.23 5.16
C PRO A 133 -14.95 1.29 5.44
N ASN A 134 -15.56 1.37 6.62
CA ASN A 134 -16.72 0.55 7.00
C ASN A 134 -18.09 1.19 6.61
N ASP A 135 -18.11 2.22 5.77
CA ASP A 135 -19.36 2.74 5.23
C ASP A 135 -19.98 1.69 4.27
N ARG A 136 -21.23 1.31 4.54
CA ARG A 136 -22.00 0.36 3.73
C ARG A 136 -22.19 0.82 2.28
N ALA A 137 -22.05 2.11 1.99
CA ALA A 137 -22.03 2.61 0.61
C ALA A 137 -20.82 2.10 -0.20
N VAL A 138 -19.71 1.76 0.46
CA VAL A 138 -18.47 1.26 -0.17
C VAL A 138 -18.48 -0.26 -0.32
N TYR A 139 -19.28 -0.96 0.47
CA TYR A 139 -19.33 -2.43 0.52
C TYR A 139 -19.51 -3.13 -0.84
N PRO A 140 -20.32 -2.62 -1.79
CA PRO A 140 -20.41 -3.22 -3.12
C PRO A 140 -19.07 -3.26 -3.87
N LEU A 141 -18.16 -2.32 -3.62
CA LEU A 141 -16.80 -2.37 -4.18
C LEU A 141 -16.00 -3.51 -3.53
N TYR A 142 -16.09 -3.70 -2.21
CA TYR A 142 -15.38 -4.79 -1.54
C TYR A 142 -15.92 -6.17 -1.91
N GLU A 143 -17.24 -6.30 -2.09
CA GLU A 143 -17.87 -7.52 -2.61
C GLU A 143 -17.32 -7.87 -3.99
N GLU A 144 -17.18 -6.87 -4.85
CA GLU A 144 -16.58 -7.00 -6.17
C GLU A 144 -15.12 -7.46 -6.08
N LEU A 145 -14.28 -6.80 -5.27
CA LEU A 145 -12.87 -7.17 -5.10
C LEU A 145 -12.71 -8.59 -4.53
N GLN A 146 -13.55 -8.97 -3.56
CA GLN A 146 -13.59 -10.32 -3.01
C GLN A 146 -13.97 -11.33 -4.10
N SER A 147 -14.97 -11.03 -4.94
CA SER A 147 -15.38 -11.91 -6.05
C SER A 147 -14.29 -12.12 -7.10
N LEU A 148 -13.46 -11.09 -7.29
CA LEU A 148 -12.30 -11.12 -8.20
C LEU A 148 -11.10 -11.83 -7.57
N GLY A 149 -11.13 -12.10 -6.26
CA GLY A 149 -10.06 -12.78 -5.53
C GLY A 149 -8.78 -11.95 -5.42
N VAL A 150 -8.90 -10.61 -5.45
CA VAL A 150 -7.75 -9.70 -5.39
C VAL A 150 -7.68 -8.99 -4.02
N PRO A 151 -6.47 -8.79 -3.45
CA PRO A 151 -6.28 -8.09 -2.19
C PRO A 151 -6.60 -6.59 -2.28
N ALA A 152 -6.93 -6.03 -1.12
CA ALA A 152 -7.10 -4.59 -0.92
C ALA A 152 -6.10 -4.07 0.13
N LEU A 153 -5.26 -3.12 -0.26
CA LEU A 153 -4.25 -2.48 0.57
C LEU A 153 -4.77 -1.11 1.02
N PHE A 154 -4.90 -0.90 2.32
CA PHE A 154 -5.47 0.32 2.90
C PHE A 154 -4.43 1.08 3.68
N HIS A 155 -4.32 2.39 3.43
CA HIS A 155 -3.55 3.26 4.31
C HIS A 155 -4.08 3.19 5.74
N THR A 156 -3.20 2.92 6.72
CA THR A 156 -3.55 3.00 8.15
C THR A 156 -2.59 3.90 8.92
N GLY A 157 -3.05 4.43 10.05
CA GLY A 157 -2.28 5.37 10.85
C GLY A 157 -2.21 6.78 10.26
N GLN A 158 -1.28 7.57 10.77
CA GLN A 158 -1.03 8.93 10.31
C GLN A 158 -0.53 8.95 8.85
N THR A 159 -0.64 10.11 8.19
CA THR A 159 -0.07 10.35 6.86
C THR A 159 0.83 11.58 6.89
N GLY A 160 1.89 11.55 6.09
CA GLY A 160 2.75 12.72 5.84
C GLY A 160 2.12 13.71 4.85
N ILE A 161 1.13 13.26 4.06
CA ILE A 161 0.45 14.12 3.08
C ILE A 161 -0.35 15.20 3.83
N GLY A 162 -0.08 16.46 3.49
CA GLY A 162 -0.67 17.62 4.15
C GLY A 162 -0.06 17.96 5.52
N ALA A 163 0.92 17.20 6.00
CA ALA A 163 1.57 17.49 7.28
C ALA A 163 2.26 18.87 7.26
N GLY A 164 2.09 19.63 8.33
CA GLY A 164 2.65 21.00 8.44
C GLY A 164 1.79 22.09 7.77
N LEU A 165 0.83 21.74 6.92
CA LEU A 165 -0.11 22.70 6.34
C LEU A 165 -1.22 23.07 7.35
N PRO A 166 -1.81 24.28 7.25
CA PRO A 166 -2.95 24.67 8.07
C PRO A 166 -4.09 23.65 8.00
N GLY A 167 -4.46 23.09 9.17
CA GLY A 167 -5.52 22.08 9.27
C GLY A 167 -5.26 20.79 8.49
N GLY A 168 -4.01 20.50 8.11
CA GLY A 168 -3.67 19.33 7.29
C GLY A 168 -4.34 19.32 5.92
N ARG A 169 -4.67 20.51 5.38
CA ARG A 169 -5.47 20.67 4.14
C ARG A 169 -6.82 19.95 4.18
N GLY A 170 -7.39 19.78 5.38
CA GLY A 170 -8.68 19.10 5.58
C GLY A 170 -8.60 17.58 5.62
N ILE A 171 -7.42 16.98 5.48
CA ILE A 171 -7.20 15.53 5.57
C ILE A 171 -7.46 15.06 7.01
N LYS A 172 -8.39 14.12 7.18
CA LYS A 172 -8.80 13.63 8.50
C LYS A 172 -8.19 12.26 8.77
N LEU A 173 -7.20 12.21 9.67
CA LEU A 173 -6.49 10.96 10.03
C LEU A 173 -7.40 9.83 10.53
N ARG A 174 -8.57 10.17 11.13
CA ARG A 174 -9.49 9.18 11.70
C ARG A 174 -9.98 8.13 10.71
N TYR A 175 -9.98 8.41 9.40
CA TYR A 175 -10.40 7.42 8.40
C TYR A 175 -9.36 6.32 8.18
N SER A 176 -8.13 6.56 8.63
CA SER A 176 -7.05 5.57 8.63
C SER A 176 -6.94 4.81 9.98
N ASP A 177 -7.96 4.88 10.84
CA ASP A 177 -8.04 4.06 12.05
C ASP A 177 -8.26 2.58 11.65
N PRO A 178 -7.34 1.65 12.01
CA PRO A 178 -7.45 0.24 11.63
C PRO A 178 -8.71 -0.44 12.19
N MET A 179 -9.36 0.09 13.23
CA MET A 179 -10.64 -0.45 13.72
C MET A 179 -11.75 -0.33 12.67
N LEU A 180 -11.65 0.61 11.73
CA LEU A 180 -12.59 0.72 10.62
C LEU A 180 -12.44 -0.45 9.64
N LEU A 181 -11.28 -1.09 9.60
CA LEU A 181 -11.03 -2.29 8.81
C LEU A 181 -11.40 -3.58 9.57
N ASP A 182 -11.62 -3.52 10.88
CA ASP A 182 -12.11 -4.68 11.65
C ASP A 182 -13.49 -5.14 11.17
N ASP A 183 -14.40 -4.17 10.96
CA ASP A 183 -15.74 -4.39 10.43
C ASP A 183 -15.68 -4.97 9.02
N VAL A 184 -14.89 -4.34 8.13
CA VAL A 184 -14.71 -4.80 6.75
C VAL A 184 -14.14 -6.23 6.72
N ALA A 185 -13.13 -6.52 7.53
CA ALA A 185 -12.56 -7.86 7.62
C ALA A 185 -13.55 -8.91 8.15
N ALA A 186 -14.47 -8.50 9.05
CA ALA A 186 -15.52 -9.37 9.58
C ALA A 186 -16.60 -9.67 8.53
N ASP A 187 -17.02 -8.64 7.78
CA ASP A 187 -18.11 -8.70 6.82
C ASP A 187 -17.67 -9.34 5.48
N PHE A 188 -16.37 -9.25 5.13
CA PHE A 188 -15.78 -9.80 3.91
C PHE A 188 -14.62 -10.77 4.23
N PRO A 189 -14.92 -11.96 4.81
CA PRO A 189 -13.89 -12.89 5.26
C PRO A 189 -13.06 -13.51 4.11
N GLY A 190 -13.50 -13.39 2.86
CA GLY A 190 -12.76 -13.82 1.67
C GLY A 190 -11.89 -12.73 1.05
N LEU A 191 -12.02 -11.47 1.48
CA LEU A 191 -11.18 -10.37 0.99
C LEU A 191 -9.87 -10.34 1.77
N THR A 192 -8.74 -10.49 1.08
CA THR A 192 -7.43 -10.24 1.70
C THR A 192 -7.26 -8.73 1.92
N ILE A 193 -7.02 -8.33 3.17
CA ILE A 193 -6.81 -6.94 3.55
C ILE A 193 -5.37 -6.75 4.03
N ILE A 194 -4.69 -5.75 3.48
CA ILE A 194 -3.33 -5.35 3.90
C ILE A 194 -3.44 -3.97 4.54
N MET A 195 -3.15 -3.87 5.83
CA MET A 195 -3.07 -2.60 6.55
C MET A 195 -1.69 -2.00 6.31
N ALA A 196 -1.66 -0.90 5.56
CA ALA A 196 -0.43 -0.21 5.22
C ALA A 196 0.11 0.57 6.39
N HIS A 197 1.43 0.47 6.54
CA HIS A 197 2.24 1.09 7.58
C HIS A 197 2.02 0.49 8.98
N PRO A 198 3.00 0.65 9.88
CA PRO A 198 2.76 0.63 11.32
C PRO A 198 1.73 1.71 11.65
N SER A 199 0.50 1.32 12.00
CA SER A 199 -0.70 2.16 12.07
C SER A 199 -0.68 3.25 13.17
N VAL A 200 0.43 3.93 13.40
CA VAL A 200 0.65 4.95 14.44
C VAL A 200 -0.46 6.01 14.38
N PRO A 201 -1.16 6.32 15.49
CA PRO A 201 -0.90 5.84 16.85
C PRO A 201 -1.59 4.51 17.23
N TRP A 202 -2.44 3.96 16.38
CA TRP A 202 -3.29 2.79 16.62
C TRP A 202 -2.60 1.44 16.42
N GLN A 203 -1.31 1.33 16.77
CA GLN A 203 -0.55 0.11 16.52
C GLN A 203 -1.13 -1.12 17.24
N ASP A 204 -1.62 -0.95 18.46
CA ASP A 204 -2.19 -2.05 19.25
C ASP A 204 -3.52 -2.53 18.67
N ALA A 205 -4.31 -1.61 18.08
CA ALA A 205 -5.52 -1.96 17.36
C ALA A 205 -5.18 -2.76 16.10
N ALA A 206 -4.22 -2.31 15.29
CA ALA A 206 -3.76 -3.05 14.12
C ALA A 206 -3.24 -4.46 14.46
N ILE A 207 -2.46 -4.61 15.54
CA ILE A 207 -2.02 -5.93 16.03
C ILE A 207 -3.22 -6.80 16.43
N SER A 208 -4.21 -6.22 17.10
CA SER A 208 -5.42 -6.93 17.54
C SER A 208 -6.22 -7.45 16.35
N VAL A 209 -6.48 -6.59 15.34
CA VAL A 209 -7.19 -6.96 14.11
C VAL A 209 -6.44 -8.05 13.36
N ALA A 210 -5.14 -7.87 13.08
CA ALA A 210 -4.35 -8.86 12.35
C ALA A 210 -4.20 -10.19 13.11
N THR A 211 -4.20 -10.17 14.44
CA THR A 211 -4.20 -11.39 15.26
C THR A 211 -5.53 -12.14 15.12
N HIS A 212 -6.65 -11.41 15.15
CA HIS A 212 -7.98 -11.98 15.17
C HIS A 212 -8.48 -12.45 13.78
N LYS A 213 -8.24 -11.67 12.72
CA LYS A 213 -8.81 -11.89 11.38
C LYS A 213 -7.84 -12.66 10.50
N ALA A 214 -8.21 -13.85 10.01
CA ALA A 214 -7.33 -14.72 9.23
C ALA A 214 -6.80 -14.06 7.94
N ASN A 215 -7.63 -13.23 7.32
CA ASN A 215 -7.44 -12.54 6.03
C ASN A 215 -6.77 -11.15 6.12
N VAL A 216 -6.32 -10.72 7.31
CA VAL A 216 -5.70 -9.40 7.51
C VAL A 216 -4.19 -9.51 7.73
N TYR A 217 -3.44 -8.68 7.00
CA TYR A 217 -1.99 -8.52 7.04
C TYR A 217 -1.62 -7.08 7.43
N ILE A 218 -0.38 -6.87 7.86
CA ILE A 218 0.22 -5.55 8.11
C ILE A 218 1.44 -5.43 7.21
N ASP A 219 1.55 -4.38 6.40
CA ASP A 219 2.84 -4.02 5.81
C ASP A 219 3.55 -2.96 6.65
N LEU A 220 4.88 -2.97 6.58
CA LEU A 220 5.74 -2.17 7.44
C LEU A 220 6.27 -0.90 6.75
N SER A 221 5.59 -0.45 5.69
CA SER A 221 6.01 0.69 4.88
C SER A 221 5.85 2.04 5.58
N GLY A 222 6.37 3.11 4.99
CA GLY A 222 6.09 4.51 5.38
C GLY A 222 6.81 4.98 6.64
N TRP A 223 7.50 4.08 7.33
CA TRP A 223 8.28 4.37 8.53
C TRP A 223 9.63 3.67 8.47
N SER A 224 10.66 4.39 8.89
CA SER A 224 11.96 3.77 9.15
C SER A 224 11.81 2.74 10.29
N PRO A 225 12.23 1.48 10.09
CA PRO A 225 12.12 0.41 11.08
C PRO A 225 12.68 0.73 12.46
N LYS A 226 13.68 1.62 12.55
CA LYS A 226 14.25 2.07 13.83
C LYS A 226 13.23 2.76 14.76
N TYR A 227 12.10 3.20 14.22
CA TYR A 227 11.00 3.83 14.97
C TYR A 227 9.84 2.87 15.24
N PHE A 228 9.94 1.60 14.84
CA PHE A 228 8.88 0.64 15.13
C PHE A 228 8.73 0.47 16.64
N PRO A 229 7.49 0.52 17.16
CA PRO A 229 7.29 0.41 18.59
C PRO A 229 7.56 -1.05 19.02
N PRO A 230 8.09 -1.29 20.25
CA PRO A 230 8.56 -2.61 20.66
C PRO A 230 7.50 -3.72 20.56
N GLN A 231 6.22 -3.40 20.77
CA GLN A 231 5.14 -4.38 20.65
C GLN A 231 4.93 -4.87 19.21
N LEU A 232 5.18 -4.04 18.19
CA LEU A 232 5.13 -4.46 16.79
C LEU A 232 6.25 -5.43 16.48
N VAL A 233 7.48 -5.11 16.91
CA VAL A 233 8.65 -6.00 16.76
C VAL A 233 8.41 -7.34 17.45
N ARG A 234 7.84 -7.33 18.67
CA ARG A 234 7.47 -8.55 19.40
C ARG A 234 6.39 -9.36 18.67
N ALA A 235 5.33 -8.70 18.20
CA ALA A 235 4.23 -9.38 17.49
C ALA A 235 4.72 -10.00 16.17
N ALA A 236 5.52 -9.27 15.39
CA ALA A 236 6.16 -9.76 14.17
C ALA A 236 7.06 -10.98 14.40
N ASN A 237 7.74 -11.06 15.55
CA ASN A 237 8.53 -12.23 15.94
C ASN A 237 7.73 -13.45 16.43
N THR A 238 6.44 -13.28 16.70
CA THR A 238 5.63 -14.27 17.42
C THR A 238 4.31 -14.56 16.68
N MET A 239 3.19 -14.04 17.18
CA MET A 239 1.85 -14.33 16.69
C MET A 239 1.59 -13.84 15.26
N LEU A 240 2.31 -12.79 14.80
CA LEU A 240 2.13 -12.20 13.48
C LEU A 240 3.25 -12.52 12.49
N LYS A 241 4.16 -13.46 12.79
CA LYS A 241 5.32 -13.76 11.91
C LYS A 241 4.98 -14.14 10.47
N ARG A 242 3.73 -14.59 10.22
CA ARG A 242 3.21 -14.92 8.88
C ARG A 242 2.24 -13.87 8.30
N LYS A 243 2.08 -12.74 8.97
CA LYS A 243 1.10 -11.70 8.65
C LYS A 243 1.71 -10.30 8.50
N VAL A 244 3.04 -10.21 8.59
CA VAL A 244 3.77 -8.96 8.45
C VAL A 244 4.53 -8.99 7.13
N LEU A 245 4.40 -7.92 6.35
CA LEU A 245 4.93 -7.78 4.99
C LEU A 245 5.98 -6.67 4.94
N PHE A 246 7.01 -6.86 4.14
CA PHE A 246 7.91 -5.79 3.76
C PHE A 246 7.22 -4.85 2.77
N GLY A 247 7.31 -3.55 3.05
CA GLY A 247 7.06 -2.49 2.09
C GLY A 247 7.92 -1.28 2.44
N SER A 248 8.32 -0.49 1.46
CA SER A 248 9.16 0.70 1.71
C SER A 248 8.36 2.00 1.77
N ASP A 249 7.27 2.13 1.02
CA ASP A 249 6.61 3.41 0.70
C ASP A 249 7.47 4.28 -0.23
N TYR A 250 8.22 3.65 -1.12
CA TYR A 250 8.96 4.34 -2.18
C TYR A 250 7.99 5.15 -3.05
N PRO A 251 8.35 6.39 -3.45
CA PRO A 251 9.66 7.04 -3.31
C PRO A 251 9.90 7.77 -1.97
N LEU A 252 8.90 7.85 -1.08
CA LEU A 252 9.00 8.62 0.17
C LEU A 252 10.09 8.08 1.09
N LEU A 253 10.26 6.75 1.14
CA LEU A 253 11.38 6.09 1.80
C LEU A 253 12.02 5.06 0.86
N ARG A 254 13.33 5.19 0.62
CA ARG A 254 14.06 4.26 -0.25
C ARG A 254 14.12 2.84 0.35
N PRO A 255 14.03 1.77 -0.46
CA PRO A 255 14.16 0.39 0.04
C PRO A 255 15.46 0.11 0.80
N GLU A 256 16.61 0.59 0.32
CA GLU A 256 17.90 0.42 1.00
C GLU A 256 17.93 1.16 2.34
N ARG A 257 17.28 2.34 2.34
CA ARG A 257 16.72 3.06 3.47
C ARG A 257 16.27 2.13 4.59
N TRP A 258 15.16 1.51 4.25
CA TRP A 258 14.32 0.69 5.09
C TRP A 258 15.03 -0.60 5.50
N ILE A 259 15.62 -1.33 4.54
CA ILE A 259 16.28 -2.62 4.74
C ILE A 259 17.41 -2.52 5.75
N ARG A 260 18.29 -1.51 5.64
CA ARG A 260 19.37 -1.32 6.64
C ARG A 260 18.81 -1.14 8.05
N ASP A 261 17.77 -0.32 8.19
CA ASP A 261 17.19 -0.06 9.50
C ASP A 261 16.44 -1.31 10.04
N PHE A 262 15.88 -2.15 9.17
CA PHE A 262 15.26 -3.43 9.53
C PHE A 262 16.28 -4.50 9.93
N GLU A 263 17.46 -4.54 9.31
CA GLU A 263 18.56 -5.41 9.70
C GLU A 263 19.00 -5.15 11.16
N ALA A 264 18.93 -3.90 11.62
CA ALA A 264 19.26 -3.51 12.98
C ALA A 264 18.18 -3.88 14.03
N LEU A 265 16.99 -4.30 13.62
CA LEU A 265 15.94 -4.74 14.56
C LEU A 265 16.21 -6.14 15.11
N GLU A 266 15.73 -6.40 16.32
CA GLU A 266 15.75 -7.72 16.96
C GLU A 266 14.68 -8.66 16.36
N ILE A 267 14.76 -8.92 15.06
CA ILE A 267 13.94 -9.92 14.35
C ILE A 267 14.73 -11.21 14.24
N LYS A 268 14.12 -12.34 14.61
CA LYS A 268 14.71 -13.67 14.48
C LYS A 268 15.04 -14.00 13.02
N ASP A 269 16.16 -14.68 12.79
CA ASP A 269 16.63 -15.02 11.44
C ASP A 269 15.61 -15.80 10.62
N GLU A 270 14.86 -16.70 11.25
CA GLU A 270 13.77 -17.48 10.63
C GLU A 270 12.54 -16.63 10.22
N VAL A 271 12.37 -15.44 10.80
CA VAL A 271 11.24 -14.54 10.54
C VAL A 271 11.57 -13.53 9.44
N ARG A 272 12.84 -13.13 9.31
CA ARG A 272 13.29 -12.18 8.27
C ARG A 272 12.85 -12.57 6.85
N PRO A 273 13.11 -13.78 6.34
CA PRO A 273 12.68 -14.15 4.99
C PRO A 273 11.15 -14.21 4.85
N LEU A 274 10.41 -14.45 5.94
CA LEU A 274 8.96 -14.39 5.94
C LEU A 274 8.47 -12.97 5.64
N ILE A 275 9.00 -11.99 6.38
CA ILE A 275 8.64 -10.58 6.21
C ILE A 275 9.10 -10.07 4.85
N MET A 276 10.34 -10.35 4.46
CA MET A 276 10.92 -9.83 3.21
C MET A 276 10.27 -10.40 1.96
N LYS A 277 9.77 -11.64 1.98
CA LYS A 277 9.29 -12.31 0.77
C LYS A 277 8.11 -13.28 0.97
N GLU A 278 8.26 -14.29 1.83
CA GLU A 278 7.33 -15.45 1.81
C GLU A 278 5.88 -15.07 2.17
N ASN A 279 5.69 -14.12 3.09
CA ASN A 279 4.35 -13.68 3.46
C ASN A 279 3.67 -12.93 2.31
N ALA A 280 4.41 -12.14 1.52
CA ALA A 280 3.88 -11.43 0.37
C ALA A 280 3.46 -12.40 -0.73
N ILE A 281 4.24 -13.46 -0.98
CA ILE A 281 3.88 -14.53 -1.93
C ILE A 281 2.50 -15.13 -1.60
N VAL A 282 2.22 -15.37 -0.32
CA VAL A 282 0.93 -15.91 0.15
C VAL A 282 -0.18 -14.86 0.06
N ALA A 283 0.06 -13.65 0.59
CA ALA A 283 -0.97 -12.60 0.64
C ALA A 283 -1.42 -12.15 -0.75
N LEU A 284 -0.52 -12.17 -1.74
CA LEU A 284 -0.76 -11.72 -3.11
C LEU A 284 -1.15 -12.85 -4.07
N GLY A 285 -1.17 -14.11 -3.61
CA GLY A 285 -1.49 -15.27 -4.45
C GLY A 285 -0.52 -15.42 -5.63
N LEU A 286 0.79 -15.41 -5.36
CA LEU A 286 1.83 -15.50 -6.40
C LEU A 286 2.29 -16.95 -6.67
N ARG A 287 1.73 -17.94 -5.99
CA ARG A 287 1.95 -19.38 -6.19
C ARG A 287 0.68 -20.08 -6.67
#